data_AF-A0A1Y3BRQ0-F1
#
_entry.id   AF-A0A1Y3BRQ0-F1
#
_cell.length_a   1.000
_cell.length_b   1.000
_cell.length_c   1.000
_cell.angle_alpha   90.00
_cell.angle_beta   90.00
_cell.angle_gamma   90.00
#
_symmetry.space_group_name_H-M   'P 1'
#
loop_
_entity.id
_entity.type
_entity.pdbx_description
1 polymer ?
#
loop_
_entity_poly.entity_id
_entity_poly.type
_entity_poly.pdbx_seq_one_letter_code
_entity_poly.pdbx_strand_id
1 'polypeptide(L)' 'VQGFFDIPVDNLRASPFLLQYIQESIPDYRNAVIVAKDPGLTKKATSYAERLRLGIAVIHGEQKVPDSDQIDG' A
#
# COMPACT_ATOMS: atom_id res chain seq x y z
N VAL A 1 -13.00 2.09 14.10
CA VAL A 1 -13.69 1.49 15.26
C VAL A 1 -13.79 0.00 14.98
N GLN A 2 -13.19 -0.85 15.81
CA GLN A 2 -13.55 -2.27 15.89
C GLN A 2 -15.00 -2.31 16.33
N GLY A 3 -15.91 -2.50 15.39
CA GLY A 3 -17.35 -2.37 15.61
C GLY A 3 -18.15 -3.53 15.04
N PHE A 4 -17.48 -4.66 14.79
CA PHE A 4 -18.09 -5.87 14.25
C PHE A 4 -18.07 -7.05 15.23
N PHE A 5 -17.24 -6.99 16.27
CA PHE A 5 -17.10 -8.05 17.26
C PHE A 5 -17.49 -7.52 18.64
N ASP A 6 -18.26 -8.30 19.38
CA ASP A 6 -18.65 -8.01 20.78
C ASP A 6 -17.58 -8.42 21.79
N ILE A 7 -16.49 -9.04 21.32
CA ILE A 7 -15.32 -9.43 22.12
C ILE A 7 -14.13 -8.50 21.82
N PRO A 8 -13.20 -8.30 22.77
CA PRO A 8 -12.01 -7.49 22.54
C PRO A 8 -11.15 -8.10 21.42
N VAL A 9 -10.69 -7.24 20.53
CA VAL A 9 -9.79 -7.60 19.42
C VAL A 9 -8.57 -6.68 19.48
N ASP A 10 -7.39 -7.21 19.18
CA ASP A 10 -6.18 -6.40 19.02
C ASP A 10 -5.87 -6.18 17.54
N ASN A 11 -5.94 -4.93 17.08
CA ASN A 11 -5.58 -4.56 15.71
C ASN A 11 -4.17 -3.98 15.65
N LEU A 12 -3.19 -4.89 15.74
CA LEU A 12 -1.78 -4.53 15.69
C LEU A 12 -1.38 -3.98 14.32
N ARG A 13 -0.47 -2.99 14.30
CA ARG A 13 0.02 -2.38 13.07
C ARG A 13 1.48 -2.75 12.80
N ALA A 14 1.74 -3.30 11.61
CA ALA A 14 3.11 -3.53 11.13
C ALA A 14 3.85 -2.24 10.69
N SER A 15 3.17 -1.08 10.68
CA SER A 15 3.76 0.15 10.14
C SER A 15 5.09 0.58 10.76
N PRO A 16 5.34 0.46 12.09
CA PRO A 16 6.64 0.84 12.64
C PRO A 16 7.78 -0.01 12.07
N PHE A 17 7.57 -1.32 11.99
CA PHE A 17 8.54 -2.27 11.44
C PHE A 17 8.83 -2.00 9.96
N LEU A 18 7.79 -1.78 9.15
CA LEU A 18 7.96 -1.51 7.72
C LEU A 18 8.67 -0.18 7.45
N LEU A 19 8.41 0.86 8.26
CA LEU A 19 9.12 2.14 8.15
C LEU A 19 10.62 1.97 8.43
N GLN A 20 10.95 1.25 9.49
CA GLN A 20 12.34 0.95 9.84
C GLN A 20 13.03 0.16 8.72
N TYR A 21 12.37 -0.89 8.21
CA TYR A 21 12.89 -1.69 7.11
C TYR A 21 13.18 -0.82 5.87
N ILE A 22 12.28 0.08 5.48
CA ILE A 22 12.51 0.98 4.34
C ILE A 22 13.73 1.86 4.57
N GLN A 23 13.91 2.39 5.78
CA GLN A 23 15.03 3.29 6.10
C GLN A 23 16.38 2.58 6.17
N GLU A 24 16.40 1.33 6.65
CA GLU A 24 17.64 0.57 6.88
C GLU A 24 18.04 -0.32 5.70
N SER A 25 17.06 -0.83 4.95
CA SER A 25 17.28 -1.89 3.96
C SER A 25 17.12 -1.45 2.51
N ILE A 26 16.48 -0.30 2.23
CA ILE A 26 16.31 0.21 0.86
C ILE A 26 17.34 1.31 0.59
N PRO A 27 18.33 1.08 -0.29
CA PRO A 27 19.28 2.11 -0.70
C PRO A 27 18.56 3.28 -1.38
N ASP A 28 19.00 4.50 -1.09
CA ASP A 28 18.44 5.74 -1.67
C ASP A 28 16.92 5.87 -1.54
N TYR A 29 16.31 5.37 -0.45
CA TYR A 29 14.86 5.47 -0.24
C TYR A 29 14.34 6.92 -0.26
N ARG A 30 15.21 7.92 -0.05
CA ARG A 30 14.88 9.35 -0.11
C ARG A 30 14.48 9.82 -1.51
N ASN A 31 14.89 9.09 -2.54
CA ASN A 31 14.50 9.32 -3.93
C ASN A 31 13.33 8.41 -4.37
N ALA A 32 12.72 7.67 -3.44
CA ALA A 32 11.60 6.79 -3.72
C ALA A 32 10.23 7.52 -3.63
N VAL A 33 9.20 6.87 -4.19
CA VAL A 33 7.80 7.31 -4.13
C VAL A 33 6.95 6.18 -3.57
N ILE A 34 6.03 6.49 -2.64
CA ILE A 34 5.07 5.52 -2.14
C ILE A 34 3.90 5.42 -3.12
N VAL A 35 3.57 4.22 -3.57
CA VAL A 35 2.50 4.00 -4.56
C VAL A 35 1.29 3.33 -3.92
N ALA A 36 0.11 3.93 -4.08
CA ALA A 36 -1.17 3.29 -3.79
C ALA A 36 -1.69 2.60 -5.06
N LYS A 37 -1.91 1.28 -5.00
CA LYS A 37 -2.41 0.48 -6.14
C LYS A 37 -3.83 0.87 -6.57
N ASP A 38 -4.61 1.38 -5.62
CA ASP A 38 -5.99 1.79 -5.83
C ASP A 38 -6.33 2.98 -4.91
N PRO A 39 -7.38 3.76 -5.24
CA PRO A 39 -7.79 4.91 -4.44
C PRO A 39 -8.17 4.56 -2.99
N GLY A 40 -8.67 3.35 -2.72
CA GLY A 40 -9.08 2.92 -1.39
C GLY A 40 -7.92 2.80 -0.40
N LEU A 41 -6.73 2.49 -0.90
CA LEU A 41 -5.50 2.40 -0.12
C LEU A 41 -4.77 3.74 0.08
N THR A 42 -5.24 4.82 -0.55
CA THR A 42 -4.57 6.14 -0.53
C THR A 42 -4.27 6.60 0.89
N LYS A 43 -5.23 6.50 1.83
CA LYS A 43 -5.01 6.92 3.22
C LYS A 43 -3.86 6.19 3.90
N LYS A 44 -3.69 4.89 3.60
CA LYS A 44 -2.58 4.10 4.14
C LYS A 44 -1.27 4.55 3.51
N ALA A 45 -1.21 4.66 2.17
CA ALA A 45 -0.03 5.11 1.45
C ALA A 45 0.43 6.51 1.88
N THR A 46 -0.49 7.47 2.03
CA THR A 46 -0.21 8.83 2.51
C THR A 46 0.43 8.80 3.89
N SER A 47 -0.08 7.97 4.81
CA SER A 47 0.51 7.85 6.15
C SER A 47 1.96 7.35 6.14
N TYR A 48 2.35 6.49 5.19
CA TYR A 48 3.75 6.08 5.03
C TYR A 48 4.58 7.19 4.38
N ALA A 49 4.06 7.83 3.34
CA ALA A 49 4.73 8.91 2.62
C ALA A 49 5.06 10.10 3.54
N GLU A 50 4.13 10.52 4.41
CA GLU A 50 4.35 11.58 5.38
C GLU A 50 5.45 11.24 6.39
N ARG A 51 5.46 10.00 6.91
CA ARG A 51 6.46 9.55 7.89
C ARG A 51 7.86 9.43 7.28
N LEU A 52 7.95 9.03 6.02
CA LEU A 52 9.22 8.91 5.29
C LEU A 52 9.65 10.22 4.61
N ARG A 53 8.75 11.22 4.55
CA ARG A 53 8.88 12.46 3.78
C ARG A 53 9.14 12.21 2.29
N LEU A 54 8.33 11.34 1.70
CA LEU A 54 8.40 10.97 0.28
C LEU A 54 7.16 11.45 -0.46
N GLY A 55 7.26 11.48 -1.79
CA GLY A 55 6.10 11.67 -2.65
C GLY A 55 5.14 10.47 -2.61
N ILE A 56 3.89 10.71 -3.01
CA ILE A 56 2.87 9.68 -3.19
C ILE A 56 2.38 9.66 -4.65
N ALA A 57 2.21 8.47 -5.20
CA ALA A 57 1.49 8.24 -6.44
C ALA A 57 0.28 7.33 -6.19
N VAL A 58 -0.82 7.56 -6.90
CA VAL A 58 -2.04 6.75 -6.80
C VAL A 58 -2.39 6.26 -8.19
N ILE A 59 -2.52 4.95 -8.34
CA ILE A 59 -2.94 4.32 -9.59
C ILE A 59 -4.46 4.22 -9.59
N HIS A 60 -5.08 4.62 -10.71
CA HIS A 60 -6.49 4.47 -10.98
C HIS A 60 -6.66 3.91 -12.40
N GLY A 61 -7.30 2.75 -12.53
CA GLY A 61 -7.53 2.08 -13.79
C GLY A 61 -8.14 0.70 -13.56
N GLU A 62 -8.87 0.19 -14.55
CA GLU A 62 -9.46 -1.14 -14.50
C GLU A 62 -8.36 -2.20 -14.65
N GLN A 63 -8.49 -3.31 -13.91
CA GLN A 63 -7.64 -4.48 -14.17
C GLN A 63 -8.00 -5.00 -15.56
N LYS A 64 -7.11 -4.81 -16.54
CA LYS A 64 -7.18 -5.59 -17.76
C LYS A 64 -6.96 -7.05 -17.36
N VAL A 65 -8.03 -7.82 -17.32
CA VAL A 65 -7.92 -9.28 -17.37
C VAL A 65 -7.12 -9.55 -18.64
N PRO A 66 -5.99 -10.27 -18.58
CA PRO A 66 -5.32 -10.68 -19.80
C PRO A 66 -6.35 -11.46 -20.58
N ASP A 67 -6.68 -10.99 -21.79
CA ASP A 67 -7.63 -11.67 -22.67
C ASP A 67 -7.21 -13.14 -22.70
N SER A 68 -8.09 -14.00 -22.20
CA SER A 68 -7.90 -15.45 -22.33
C SER A 68 -7.73 -15.70 -23.82
N ASP A 69 -6.54 -16.14 -24.24
CA ASP A 69 -6.25 -16.54 -25.62
C ASP A 69 -7.43 -17.38 -26.13
N GLN A 70 -8.28 -16.78 -26.96
CA GLN A 70 -9.28 -17.52 -27.71
C GLN A 70 -8.48 -18.36 -28.68
N ILE A 71 -8.43 -19.66 -28.41
CA ILE A 71 -7.87 -20.64 -29.32
C ILE A 71 -8.90 -20.74 -30.46
N ASP A 72 -8.66 -20.00 -31.53
CA ASP A 72 -9.43 -20.13 -32.78
C ASP A 72 -9.25 -21.56 -33.30
N GLY A 73 -10.33 -22.34 -33.21
CA GLY A 73 -10.48 -23.67 -33.80
C GLY A 73 -11.27 -23.62 -35.11
#